data_AF-A0A5P3VR52-F1
#
_entry.id   AF-A0A5P3VR52-F1
#
_cell.length_a   1.000
_cell.length_b   1.000
_cell.length_c   1.000
_cell.angle_alpha   90.00
_cell.angle_beta   90.00
_cell.angle_gamma   90.00
#
_symmetry.space_group_name_H-M   'P 1'
#
loop_
_entity.id
_entity.type
_entity.pdbx_description
1 polymer ?
#
loop_
_entity_poly.entity_id
_entity_poly.type
_entity_poly.pdbx_seq_one_letter_code
_entity_poly.pdbx_strand_id
1 'polypeptide(L)'
;MDHLNDEELAAVAALLSSERLSTFERLAGSNRGAIALHQEMLRLAAALMTVTAVVEIALRNAVCDRLTEHFGTADWLRNPPAPFAWGGEEREKIISAEKSARQAAYAKHTQEQKRALDAIAFRKRGGVAPSALPYDALVKARQAAIQVPMGQVVAQLTMYFWKRLFSPDYEQTLWRPALKRVFPYKTISRPEVARHLEAIYQSRNRIAHHEPVYGRRLAETEAAFDFVARHLGSRGGDGATPLEKLLQPEIAELRDRSNEMRGRLIALQGVR
;
A
#
# COMPACT_ATOMS: atom_id res chain seq x y z
N MET A 1 32.40 -2.04 0.98
CA MET A 1 32.43 -2.64 -0.39
C MET A 1 33.87 -2.95 -0.77
N ASP A 2 34.68 -3.32 0.22
CA ASP A 2 36.14 -3.34 0.02
C ASP A 2 36.61 -4.66 -0.60
N HIS A 3 35.66 -5.59 -0.76
CA HIS A 3 35.80 -6.84 -1.49
C HIS A 3 35.55 -6.70 -3.00
N LEU A 4 35.25 -5.50 -3.52
CA LEU A 4 35.08 -5.25 -4.96
C LEU A 4 36.21 -4.36 -5.48
N ASN A 5 36.86 -4.80 -6.54
CA ASN A 5 37.82 -3.99 -7.31
C ASN A 5 37.10 -3.05 -8.29
N ASP A 6 37.84 -2.19 -8.99
CA ASP A 6 37.26 -1.16 -9.86
C ASP A 6 36.58 -1.71 -11.12
N GLU A 7 37.09 -2.82 -11.67
CA GLU A 7 36.47 -3.51 -12.81
C GLU A 7 35.13 -4.15 -12.38
N GLU A 8 35.11 -4.81 -11.22
CA GLU A 8 33.90 -5.37 -10.62
C GLU A 8 32.88 -4.28 -10.27
N LEU A 9 33.32 -3.11 -9.78
CA LEU A 9 32.44 -1.98 -9.54
C LEU A 9 31.81 -1.43 -10.82
N ALA A 10 32.58 -1.37 -11.91
CA ALA A 10 32.05 -0.97 -13.22
C ALA A 10 31.01 -2.00 -13.74
N ALA A 11 31.29 -3.30 -13.57
CA ALA A 11 30.35 -4.36 -13.91
C ALA A 11 29.05 -4.27 -13.07
N VAL A 12 29.16 -4.02 -11.76
CA VAL A 12 27.99 -3.79 -10.89
C VAL A 12 27.21 -2.55 -11.30
N ALA A 13 27.88 -1.45 -11.65
CA ALA A 13 27.21 -0.24 -12.12
C ALA A 13 26.40 -0.49 -13.39
N ALA A 14 26.94 -1.28 -14.33
CA ALA A 14 26.23 -1.69 -15.54
C ALA A 14 24.98 -2.53 -15.22
N LEU A 15 25.03 -3.40 -14.21
CA LEU A 15 23.87 -4.19 -13.77
C LEU A 15 22.76 -3.36 -13.11
N LEU A 16 23.11 -2.27 -12.41
CA LEU A 16 22.14 -1.41 -11.74
C LEU A 16 21.50 -0.38 -12.68
N SER A 17 22.01 -0.23 -13.90
CA SER A 17 21.61 0.77 -14.90
C SER A 17 22.00 2.22 -14.56
N SER A 18 22.36 2.97 -15.60
CA SER A 18 22.74 4.38 -15.48
C SER A 18 21.55 5.24 -15.04
N GLU A 19 20.32 4.91 -15.44
CA GLU A 19 19.12 5.65 -15.01
C GLU A 19 18.95 5.60 -13.49
N ARG A 20 19.21 4.44 -12.87
CA ARG A 20 19.09 4.26 -11.41
C ARG A 20 20.23 4.92 -10.65
N LEU A 21 21.46 4.83 -11.17
CA LEU A 21 22.63 5.39 -10.52
C LEU A 21 22.80 6.89 -10.75
N SER A 22 22.24 7.45 -11.82
CA SER A 22 22.42 8.87 -12.21
C SER A 22 22.17 9.87 -11.08
N THR A 23 21.16 9.61 -10.23
CA THR A 23 20.86 10.48 -9.09
C THR A 23 21.93 10.38 -8.00
N PHE A 24 22.45 9.19 -7.75
CA PHE A 24 23.47 8.93 -6.75
C PHE A 24 24.87 9.32 -7.24
N GLU A 25 25.17 9.16 -8.53
CA GLU A 25 26.42 9.63 -9.16
C GLU A 25 26.59 11.13 -9.02
N ARG A 26 25.53 11.91 -9.30
CA ARG A 26 25.55 13.37 -9.09
C ARG A 26 25.85 13.76 -7.64
N LEU A 27 25.44 12.94 -6.68
CA LEU A 27 25.65 13.20 -5.25
C LEU A 27 27.05 12.74 -4.81
N ALA A 28 27.47 11.55 -5.22
CA ALA A 28 28.64 10.87 -4.68
C ALA A 28 29.95 11.09 -5.47
N GLY A 29 29.86 11.53 -6.73
CA GLY A 29 31.03 11.84 -7.57
C GLY A 29 31.91 10.65 -7.97
N SER A 30 31.52 9.42 -7.62
CA SER A 30 32.25 8.19 -7.95
C SER A 30 31.29 7.00 -8.07
N ASN A 31 31.63 5.99 -8.87
CA ASN A 31 30.84 4.76 -9.00
C ASN A 31 30.71 4.03 -7.66
N ARG A 32 31.81 3.92 -6.91
CA ARG A 32 31.82 3.32 -5.56
C ARG A 32 30.85 4.07 -4.64
N GLY A 33 30.90 5.40 -4.60
CA GLY A 33 30.01 6.20 -3.77
C GLY A 33 28.55 6.12 -4.21
N ALA A 34 28.28 6.09 -5.52
CA ALA A 34 26.94 5.97 -6.07
C ALA A 34 26.30 4.63 -5.71
N ILE A 35 27.04 3.53 -5.86
CA ILE A 35 26.60 2.19 -5.46
C ILE A 35 26.38 2.13 -3.94
N ALA A 36 27.27 2.74 -3.14
CA ALA A 36 27.11 2.79 -1.68
C ALA A 36 25.77 3.44 -1.31
N LEU A 37 25.53 4.63 -1.86
CA LEU A 37 24.36 5.44 -1.56
C LEU A 37 23.07 4.77 -2.04
N HIS A 38 23.12 4.09 -3.19
CA HIS A 38 22.03 3.25 -3.67
C HIS A 38 21.70 2.12 -2.68
N GLN A 39 22.69 1.39 -2.19
CA GLN A 39 22.47 0.29 -1.22
C GLN A 39 21.89 0.80 0.10
N GLU A 40 22.35 1.95 0.60
CA GLU A 40 21.75 2.56 1.78
C GLU A 40 20.31 3.02 1.54
N MET A 41 20.01 3.52 0.34
CA MET A 41 18.65 3.90 -0.03
C MET A 41 17.74 2.66 -0.05
N LEU A 42 18.22 1.50 -0.50
CA LEU A 42 17.44 0.26 -0.43
C LEU A 42 17.14 -0.16 1.02
N ARG A 43 18.09 -0.02 1.94
CA ARG A 43 17.86 -0.32 3.37
C ARG A 43 16.86 0.64 4.01
N LEU A 44 17.00 1.94 3.72
CA LEU A 44 16.02 2.94 4.15
C LEU A 44 14.63 2.66 3.55
N ALA A 45 14.57 2.30 2.26
CA ALA A 45 13.33 1.93 1.59
C ALA A 45 12.67 0.70 2.22
N ALA A 46 13.45 -0.29 2.66
CA ALA A 46 12.93 -1.44 3.40
C ALA A 46 12.27 -1.01 4.72
N ALA A 47 12.94 -0.17 5.53
CA ALA A 47 12.38 0.36 6.77
C ALA A 47 11.10 1.18 6.54
N LEU A 48 11.08 2.04 5.51
CA LEU A 48 9.89 2.80 5.10
C LEU A 48 8.73 1.87 4.72
N MET A 49 9.00 0.79 3.99
CA MET A 49 7.98 -0.17 3.57
C MET A 49 7.41 -0.97 4.74
N THR A 50 8.22 -1.29 5.75
CA THR A 50 7.74 -1.95 6.97
C THR A 50 6.72 -1.08 7.70
N VAL A 51 7.05 0.18 7.98
CA VAL A 51 6.11 1.11 8.64
C VAL A 51 4.87 1.35 7.77
N THR A 52 5.06 1.50 6.45
CA THR A 52 3.95 1.67 5.50
C THR A 52 2.97 0.50 5.55
N ALA A 53 3.46 -0.74 5.57
CA ALA A 53 2.62 -1.93 5.56
C ALA A 53 1.73 -1.99 6.81
N VAL A 54 2.30 -1.72 7.99
CA VAL A 54 1.55 -1.69 9.26
C VAL A 54 0.50 -0.58 9.24
N VAL A 55 0.88 0.63 8.80
CA VAL A 55 -0.04 1.77 8.66
C VAL A 55 -1.18 1.45 7.67
N GLU A 56 -0.88 0.84 6.53
CA GLU A 56 -1.87 0.49 5.50
C GLU A 56 -2.91 -0.49 6.05
N ILE A 57 -2.45 -1.54 6.73
CA ILE A 57 -3.32 -2.55 7.33
C ILE A 57 -4.19 -1.92 8.42
N ALA A 58 -3.61 -1.13 9.30
CA ALA A 58 -4.33 -0.48 10.39
C ALA A 58 -5.38 0.51 9.86
N LEU A 59 -5.00 1.37 8.91
CA LEU A 59 -5.90 2.34 8.28
C LEU A 59 -7.08 1.63 7.60
N ARG A 60 -6.78 0.62 6.77
CA ARG A 60 -7.79 -0.16 6.06
C ARG A 60 -8.79 -0.77 7.02
N ASN A 61 -8.31 -1.45 8.06
CA ASN A 61 -9.19 -2.14 9.01
C ASN A 61 -10.06 -1.11 9.77
N ALA A 62 -9.47 -0.01 10.24
CA ALA A 62 -10.23 1.05 10.91
C ALA A 62 -11.30 1.67 10.00
N VAL A 63 -10.99 1.90 8.72
CA VAL A 63 -11.97 2.37 7.72
C VAL A 63 -13.08 1.33 7.53
N CYS A 64 -12.73 0.05 7.35
CA CYS A 64 -13.72 -1.02 7.18
C CYS A 64 -14.67 -1.11 8.37
N ASP A 65 -14.16 -1.01 9.59
CA ASP A 65 -14.97 -1.05 10.81
C ASP A 65 -15.95 0.14 10.86
N ARG A 66 -15.45 1.36 10.61
CA ARG A 66 -16.28 2.58 10.63
C ARG A 66 -17.34 2.59 9.53
N LEU A 67 -17.01 2.11 8.33
CA LEU A 67 -17.97 2.04 7.22
C LEU A 67 -18.99 0.91 7.40
N THR A 68 -18.58 -0.24 7.95
CA THR A 68 -19.52 -1.32 8.29
C THR A 68 -20.54 -0.87 9.32
N GLU A 69 -20.11 -0.17 10.36
CA GLU A 69 -21.01 0.41 11.37
C GLU A 69 -21.91 1.49 10.76
N HIS A 70 -21.36 2.40 9.95
CA HIS A 70 -22.12 3.49 9.36
C HIS A 70 -23.20 3.02 8.39
N PHE A 71 -22.86 2.08 7.51
CA PHE A 71 -23.78 1.56 6.50
C PHE A 71 -24.67 0.42 7.03
N GLY A 72 -24.37 -0.15 8.20
CA GLY A 72 -25.16 -1.22 8.80
C GLY A 72 -25.13 -2.54 8.02
N THR A 73 -24.14 -2.72 7.14
CA THR A 73 -23.98 -3.95 6.33
C THR A 73 -22.50 -4.26 6.15
N ALA A 74 -22.13 -5.54 6.17
CA ALA A 74 -20.77 -6.00 5.89
C ALA A 74 -20.47 -6.10 4.38
N ASP A 75 -21.41 -5.77 3.50
CA ASP A 75 -21.22 -5.80 2.03
C ASP A 75 -21.24 -4.40 1.40
N TRP A 76 -21.02 -3.35 2.21
CA TRP A 76 -21.05 -1.94 1.80
C TRP A 76 -20.10 -1.63 0.63
N LEU A 77 -19.02 -2.40 0.45
CA LEU A 77 -18.07 -2.19 -0.64
C LEU A 77 -18.71 -2.54 -2.00
N ARG A 78 -19.53 -3.58 -2.07
CA ARG A 78 -20.20 -4.01 -3.31
C ARG A 78 -21.52 -3.30 -3.51
N ASN A 79 -22.30 -3.26 -2.44
CA ASN A 79 -23.69 -2.83 -2.43
C ASN A 79 -23.89 -1.84 -1.29
N PRO A 80 -23.32 -0.63 -1.39
CA PRO A 80 -23.55 0.37 -0.36
C PRO A 80 -25.03 0.79 -0.31
N PRO A 81 -25.58 1.04 0.89
CA PRO A 81 -26.92 1.62 1.03
C PRO A 81 -27.05 3.01 0.41
N ALA A 82 -28.22 3.29 -0.17
CA ALA A 82 -28.59 4.62 -0.65
C ALA A 82 -28.59 5.64 0.52
N PRO A 83 -28.28 6.93 0.26
CA PRO A 83 -28.02 7.53 -1.06
C PRO A 83 -26.55 7.43 -1.53
N PHE A 84 -25.69 6.69 -0.82
CA PHE A 84 -24.28 6.59 -1.20
C PHE A 84 -24.10 5.75 -2.47
N ALA A 85 -23.21 6.22 -3.34
CA ALA A 85 -22.73 5.46 -4.50
C ALA A 85 -21.24 5.74 -4.72
N TRP A 86 -20.51 4.72 -5.19
CA TRP A 86 -19.12 4.87 -5.57
C TRP A 86 -18.97 5.70 -6.84
N GLY A 87 -17.92 6.52 -6.89
CA GLY A 87 -17.45 7.11 -8.14
C GLY A 87 -16.97 6.05 -9.14
N GLY A 88 -16.87 6.43 -10.42
CA GLY A 88 -16.47 5.51 -11.50
C GLY A 88 -15.11 4.87 -11.25
N GLU A 89 -14.13 5.67 -10.80
CA GLU A 89 -12.79 5.19 -10.49
C GLU A 89 -12.81 4.17 -9.33
N GLU A 90 -13.47 4.48 -8.22
CA GLU A 90 -13.54 3.57 -7.08
C GLU A 90 -14.25 2.26 -7.45
N ARG A 91 -15.32 2.35 -8.26
CA ARG A 91 -16.04 1.19 -8.77
C ARG A 91 -15.15 0.27 -9.62
N GLU A 92 -14.32 0.84 -10.49
CA GLU A 92 -13.35 0.06 -11.28
C GLU A 92 -12.30 -0.62 -10.40
N LYS A 93 -11.79 0.06 -9.37
CA LYS A 93 -10.85 -0.54 -8.42
C LYS A 93 -11.49 -1.69 -7.63
N ILE A 94 -12.75 -1.55 -7.21
CA ILE A 94 -13.50 -2.61 -6.53
C ILE A 94 -13.69 -3.83 -7.45
N ILE A 95 -14.11 -3.62 -8.70
CA ILE A 95 -14.26 -4.71 -9.69
C ILE A 95 -12.94 -5.44 -9.94
N SER A 96 -11.85 -4.67 -10.07
CA SER A 96 -10.51 -5.25 -10.24
C SER A 96 -10.08 -6.07 -9.01
N ALA A 97 -10.29 -5.53 -7.80
CA ALA A 97 -10.01 -6.21 -6.55
C ALA A 97 -10.82 -7.50 -6.39
N GLU A 98 -12.10 -7.51 -6.79
CA GLU A 98 -12.91 -8.73 -6.80
C GLU A 98 -12.36 -9.79 -7.74
N LYS A 99 -11.97 -9.38 -8.95
CA LYS A 99 -11.38 -10.28 -9.94
C LYS A 99 -10.09 -10.88 -9.39
N SER A 100 -9.20 -10.08 -8.81
CA SER A 100 -7.96 -10.54 -8.18
C SER A 100 -8.23 -11.48 -7.01
N ALA A 101 -9.22 -11.19 -6.16
CA ALA A 101 -9.62 -12.06 -5.05
C ALA A 101 -10.13 -13.42 -5.56
N ARG A 102 -10.99 -13.44 -6.60
CA ARG A 102 -11.46 -14.66 -7.25
C ARG A 102 -10.32 -15.46 -7.88
N GLN A 103 -9.36 -14.79 -8.51
CA GLN A 103 -8.15 -15.44 -9.07
C GLN A 103 -7.30 -16.10 -7.98
N ALA A 104 -7.05 -15.38 -6.89
CA ALA A 104 -6.29 -15.90 -5.75
C ALA A 104 -7.00 -17.09 -5.07
N ALA A 105 -8.33 -17.03 -4.93
CA ALA A 105 -9.12 -18.15 -4.44
C ALA A 105 -9.08 -19.34 -5.41
N TYR A 106 -9.24 -19.11 -6.72
CA TYR A 106 -9.15 -20.15 -7.75
C TYR A 106 -7.79 -20.87 -7.77
N ALA A 107 -6.70 -20.13 -7.59
CA ALA A 107 -5.35 -20.68 -7.55
C ALA A 107 -5.16 -21.72 -6.43
N LYS A 108 -5.89 -21.57 -5.31
CA LYS A 108 -5.84 -22.47 -4.15
C LYS A 108 -6.72 -23.72 -4.29
N HIS A 109 -7.60 -23.78 -5.30
CA HIS A 109 -8.49 -24.93 -5.48
C HIS A 109 -7.79 -26.13 -6.13
N THR A 110 -8.18 -27.32 -5.69
CA THR A 110 -7.83 -28.59 -6.35
C THR A 110 -8.52 -28.68 -7.73
N GLN A 111 -8.06 -29.62 -8.57
CA GLN A 111 -8.67 -29.80 -9.89
C GLN A 111 -10.15 -30.23 -9.80
N GLU A 112 -10.52 -31.01 -8.78
CA GLU A 112 -11.89 -31.41 -8.51
C GLU A 112 -12.77 -30.20 -8.14
N GLN A 113 -12.31 -29.38 -7.18
CA GLN A 113 -13.01 -28.17 -6.79
C GLN A 113 -13.19 -27.19 -7.95
N LYS A 114 -12.18 -27.06 -8.83
CA LYS A 114 -12.27 -26.26 -10.05
C LYS A 114 -13.35 -26.78 -11.00
N ARG A 115 -13.48 -28.10 -11.17
CA ARG A 115 -14.56 -28.71 -11.97
C ARG A 115 -15.93 -28.52 -11.33
N ALA A 116 -16.04 -28.61 -10.01
CA ALA A 116 -17.29 -28.40 -9.29
C ALA A 116 -17.89 -26.99 -9.53
N LEU A 117 -17.07 -25.99 -9.85
CA LEU A 117 -17.53 -24.64 -10.22
C LEU A 117 -18.37 -24.62 -11.52
N ASP A 118 -18.30 -25.64 -12.37
CA ASP A 118 -19.09 -25.71 -13.61
C ASP A 118 -20.60 -25.70 -13.32
N ALA A 119 -21.03 -26.29 -12.20
CA ALA A 119 -22.42 -26.30 -11.75
C ALA A 119 -22.99 -24.87 -11.58
N ILE A 120 -22.14 -23.92 -11.19
CA ILE A 120 -22.51 -22.52 -10.99
C ILE A 120 -22.22 -21.72 -12.27
N ALA A 121 -21.00 -21.84 -12.82
CA ALA A 121 -20.54 -21.09 -13.99
C ALA A 121 -21.40 -21.35 -15.23
N PHE A 122 -21.92 -22.57 -15.38
CA PHE A 122 -22.76 -22.99 -16.50
C PHE A 122 -24.15 -23.43 -16.05
N ARG A 123 -24.70 -22.84 -14.97
CA ARG A 123 -26.05 -23.17 -14.46
C ARG A 123 -27.13 -23.15 -15.55
N LYS A 124 -27.09 -22.18 -16.47
CA LYS A 124 -28.02 -22.08 -17.61
C LYS A 124 -27.87 -23.19 -18.66
N ARG A 125 -26.82 -24.02 -18.56
CA ARG A 125 -26.50 -25.16 -19.43
C ARG A 125 -26.45 -26.48 -18.63
N GLY A 126 -27.25 -26.59 -17.57
CA GLY A 126 -27.30 -27.79 -16.73
C GLY A 126 -26.04 -28.03 -15.89
N GLY A 127 -25.17 -27.02 -15.72
CA GLY A 127 -23.96 -27.13 -14.92
C GLY A 127 -22.79 -27.80 -15.66
N VAL A 128 -22.86 -27.92 -16.99
CA VAL A 128 -21.85 -28.59 -17.81
C VAL A 128 -21.11 -27.56 -18.66
N ALA A 129 -19.78 -27.58 -18.59
CA ALA A 129 -18.93 -26.76 -19.44
C ALA A 129 -19.01 -27.21 -20.92
N PRO A 130 -19.09 -26.29 -21.89
CA PRO A 130 -19.11 -26.65 -23.31
C PRO A 130 -17.77 -27.27 -23.73
N SER A 131 -17.81 -28.37 -24.47
CA SER A 131 -16.62 -29.10 -24.93
C SER A 131 -15.68 -28.25 -25.81
N ALA A 132 -16.25 -27.32 -26.60
CA ALA A 132 -15.50 -26.41 -27.47
C ALA A 132 -15.07 -25.09 -26.77
N LEU A 133 -15.29 -24.93 -25.45
CA LEU A 133 -14.94 -23.69 -24.77
C LEU A 133 -13.41 -23.59 -24.59
N PRO A 134 -12.78 -22.48 -25.02
CA PRO A 134 -11.36 -22.26 -24.77
C PRO A 134 -11.01 -22.33 -23.28
N TYR A 135 -9.82 -22.85 -22.96
CA TYR A 135 -9.40 -23.06 -21.57
C TYR A 135 -9.39 -21.76 -20.74
N ASP A 136 -8.97 -20.63 -21.33
CA ASP A 136 -8.96 -19.33 -20.63
C ASP A 136 -10.38 -18.84 -20.34
N ALA A 137 -11.32 -19.03 -21.27
CA ALA A 137 -12.74 -18.70 -21.10
C ALA A 137 -13.39 -19.59 -20.04
N LEU A 138 -13.04 -20.89 -20.00
CA LEU A 138 -13.45 -21.81 -18.94
C LEU A 138 -12.95 -21.36 -17.56
N VAL A 139 -11.67 -21.01 -17.45
CA VAL A 139 -11.07 -20.50 -16.22
C VAL A 139 -11.75 -19.20 -15.77
N LYS A 140 -11.99 -18.25 -16.67
CA LYS A 140 -12.70 -16.99 -16.37
C LYS A 140 -14.12 -17.25 -15.88
N ALA A 141 -14.86 -18.16 -16.53
CA ALA A 141 -16.22 -18.53 -16.12
C ALA A 141 -16.23 -19.15 -14.71
N ARG A 142 -15.32 -20.07 -14.44
CA ARG A 142 -15.16 -20.68 -13.11
C ARG A 142 -14.75 -19.67 -12.05
N GLN A 143 -13.80 -18.78 -12.35
CA GLN A 143 -13.41 -17.69 -11.44
C GLN A 143 -14.59 -16.80 -11.10
N ALA A 144 -15.41 -16.41 -12.08
CA ALA A 144 -16.60 -15.59 -11.88
C ALA A 144 -17.67 -16.27 -11.00
N ALA A 145 -17.69 -17.61 -10.96
CA ALA A 145 -18.57 -18.38 -10.09
C ALA A 145 -18.13 -18.42 -8.62
N ILE A 146 -16.90 -18.01 -8.31
CA ILE A 146 -16.40 -18.00 -6.92
C ILE A 146 -16.96 -16.80 -6.17
N GLN A 147 -17.60 -17.08 -5.05
CA GLN A 147 -17.97 -16.10 -4.04
C GLN A 147 -16.79 -15.87 -3.10
N VAL A 148 -16.33 -14.63 -3.01
CA VAL A 148 -15.21 -14.24 -2.13
C VAL A 148 -15.74 -13.36 -0.99
N PRO A 149 -15.34 -13.59 0.27
CA PRO A 149 -15.70 -12.71 1.39
C PRO A 149 -15.23 -11.26 1.14
N MET A 150 -15.96 -10.26 1.65
CA MET A 150 -15.57 -8.85 1.48
C MET A 150 -14.13 -8.60 1.98
N GLY A 151 -13.73 -9.21 3.09
CA GLY A 151 -12.36 -9.11 3.62
C GLY A 151 -11.26 -9.52 2.62
N GLN A 152 -11.54 -10.50 1.74
CA GLN A 152 -10.60 -10.87 0.68
C GLN A 152 -10.53 -9.81 -0.42
N VAL A 153 -11.65 -9.16 -0.75
CA VAL A 153 -11.66 -8.04 -1.72
C VAL A 153 -10.93 -6.83 -1.14
N VAL A 154 -11.22 -6.49 0.11
CA VAL A 154 -10.55 -5.44 0.89
C VAL A 154 -9.03 -5.64 0.90
N ALA A 155 -8.57 -6.88 1.00
CA ALA A 155 -7.14 -7.21 0.95
C ALA A 155 -6.48 -7.02 -0.43
N GLN A 156 -7.25 -6.96 -1.51
CA GLN A 156 -6.76 -6.71 -2.87
C GLN A 156 -6.75 -5.22 -3.25
N LEU A 157 -7.33 -4.35 -2.42
CA LEU A 157 -7.32 -2.90 -2.62
C LEU A 157 -6.00 -2.31 -2.11
N THR A 158 -5.38 -1.46 -2.92
CA THR A 158 -4.10 -0.80 -2.60
C THR A 158 -4.30 0.44 -1.73
N MET A 159 -3.23 0.91 -1.07
CA MET A 159 -3.19 2.21 -0.36
C MET A 159 -3.86 3.36 -1.11
N TYR A 160 -3.77 3.40 -2.44
CA TYR A 160 -4.42 4.42 -3.26
C TYR A 160 -5.92 4.52 -2.98
N PHE A 161 -6.62 3.38 -2.97
CA PHE A 161 -8.06 3.33 -2.71
C PHE A 161 -8.38 3.89 -1.32
N TRP A 162 -7.60 3.49 -0.32
CA TRP A 162 -7.82 3.88 1.07
C TRP A 162 -7.57 5.37 1.31
N LYS A 163 -6.50 5.96 0.76
CA LYS A 163 -6.28 7.42 0.87
C LYS A 163 -7.36 8.22 0.14
N ARG A 164 -7.90 7.69 -0.97
CA ARG A 164 -8.89 8.37 -1.82
C ARG A 164 -10.18 8.64 -1.06
N LEU A 165 -10.54 7.79 -0.10
CA LEU A 165 -11.73 7.98 0.73
C LEU A 165 -11.66 9.22 1.64
N PHE A 166 -10.46 9.79 1.84
CA PHE A 166 -10.23 11.01 2.61
C PHE A 166 -10.13 12.28 1.73
N SER A 167 -10.39 12.16 0.43
CA SER A 167 -10.40 13.29 -0.51
C SER A 167 -11.62 14.22 -0.31
N PRO A 168 -11.61 15.45 -0.87
CA PRO A 168 -12.75 16.37 -0.77
C PRO A 168 -14.06 15.79 -1.31
N ASP A 169 -14.01 14.97 -2.35
CA ASP A 169 -15.19 14.36 -3.00
C ASP A 169 -16.03 13.51 -2.03
N TYR A 170 -15.38 12.95 -1.00
CA TYR A 170 -16.01 12.10 0.00
C TYR A 170 -16.26 12.84 1.32
N GLU A 171 -16.17 14.18 1.34
CA GLU A 171 -16.30 14.93 2.58
C GLU A 171 -17.70 14.80 3.22
N GLN A 172 -18.76 14.99 2.43
CA GLN A 172 -20.13 14.92 2.92
C GLN A 172 -20.62 13.47 3.08
N THR A 173 -20.13 12.58 2.24
CA THR A 173 -20.68 11.23 2.08
C THR A 173 -19.98 10.18 2.91
N LEU A 174 -18.68 10.34 3.22
CA LEU A 174 -17.93 9.39 4.07
C LEU A 174 -17.27 10.06 5.26
N TRP A 175 -16.57 11.19 5.07
CA TRP A 175 -15.78 11.80 6.15
C TRP A 175 -16.63 12.27 7.32
N ARG A 176 -17.55 13.21 7.08
CA ARG A 176 -18.44 13.75 8.12
C ARG A 176 -19.29 12.68 8.81
N PRO A 177 -19.93 11.75 8.09
CA PRO A 177 -20.81 10.78 8.72
C PRO A 177 -20.08 9.61 9.39
N ALA A 178 -18.87 9.24 8.95
CA ALA A 178 -18.19 8.01 9.39
C ALA A 178 -16.68 8.14 9.61
N LEU A 179 -15.92 8.54 8.59
CA LEU A 179 -14.45 8.41 8.62
C LEU A 179 -13.77 9.37 9.59
N LYS A 180 -14.43 10.47 10.00
CA LYS A 180 -13.93 11.33 11.08
C LYS A 180 -13.67 10.53 12.37
N ARG A 181 -14.42 9.45 12.62
CA ARG A 181 -14.24 8.58 13.79
C ARG A 181 -13.01 7.68 13.71
N VAL A 182 -12.40 7.51 12.52
CA VAL A 182 -11.09 6.86 12.38
C VAL A 182 -9.99 7.70 13.06
N PHE A 183 -10.15 9.04 13.06
CA PHE A 183 -9.26 10.00 13.69
C PHE A 183 -10.04 10.82 14.74
N PRO A 184 -10.33 10.24 15.92
CA PRO A 184 -11.39 10.71 16.82
C PRO A 184 -11.15 12.07 17.47
N TYR A 185 -9.92 12.60 17.43
CA TYR A 185 -9.59 13.90 18.02
C TYR A 185 -10.24 15.06 17.26
N LYS A 186 -10.95 15.94 17.98
CA LYS A 186 -11.72 17.05 17.40
C LYS A 186 -10.87 18.03 16.58
N THR A 187 -9.59 18.19 16.93
CA THR A 187 -8.66 19.10 16.25
C THR A 187 -8.22 18.62 14.88
N ILE A 188 -8.37 17.33 14.57
CA ILE A 188 -7.87 16.75 13.31
C ILE A 188 -8.86 16.99 12.18
N SER A 189 -8.38 17.62 11.12
CA SER A 189 -9.19 17.94 9.93
C SER A 189 -9.00 16.90 8.81
N ARG A 190 -9.98 16.81 7.89
CA ARG A 190 -9.87 15.96 6.70
C ARG A 190 -8.64 16.33 5.83
N PRO A 191 -8.40 17.62 5.50
CA PRO A 191 -7.26 17.99 4.66
C PRO A 191 -5.92 17.59 5.28
N GLU A 192 -5.79 17.67 6.61
CA GLU A 192 -4.59 17.25 7.33
C GLU A 192 -4.34 15.75 7.20
N VAL A 193 -5.37 14.92 7.43
CA VAL A 193 -5.30 13.47 7.22
C VAL A 193 -4.93 13.16 5.78
N ALA A 194 -5.62 13.78 4.82
CA ALA A 194 -5.37 13.55 3.39
C ALA A 194 -3.93 13.88 3.00
N ARG A 195 -3.35 14.98 3.52
CA ARG A 195 -1.96 15.36 3.27
C ARG A 195 -0.97 14.31 3.77
N HIS A 196 -1.17 13.77 4.97
CA HIS A 196 -0.29 12.75 5.53
C HIS A 196 -0.41 11.41 4.81
N LEU A 197 -1.63 10.99 4.46
CA LEU A 197 -1.84 9.77 3.67
C LEU A 197 -1.25 9.90 2.25
N GLU A 198 -1.30 11.09 1.65
CA GLU A 198 -0.66 11.35 0.36
C GLU A 198 0.87 11.24 0.45
N ALA A 199 1.49 11.78 1.50
CA ALA A 199 2.94 11.67 1.70
C ALA A 199 3.40 10.19 1.79
N ILE A 200 2.68 9.37 2.55
CA ILE A 200 2.96 7.93 2.66
C ILE A 200 2.77 7.23 1.31
N TYR A 201 1.66 7.50 0.62
CA TYR A 201 1.38 6.92 -0.69
C TYR A 201 2.45 7.25 -1.72
N GLN A 202 2.85 8.52 -1.82
CA GLN A 202 3.87 8.96 -2.78
C GLN A 202 5.22 8.29 -2.51
N SER A 203 5.63 8.20 -1.25
CA SER A 203 6.89 7.54 -0.89
C SER A 203 6.84 6.04 -1.15
N ARG A 204 5.74 5.36 -0.81
CA ARG A 204 5.52 3.95 -1.15
C ARG A 204 5.59 3.72 -2.66
N ASN A 205 4.94 4.58 -3.45
CA ASN A 205 4.88 4.42 -4.90
C ASN A 205 6.28 4.57 -5.52
N ARG A 206 7.05 5.56 -5.06
CA ARG A 206 8.45 5.74 -5.48
C ARG A 206 9.31 4.52 -5.15
N ILE A 207 9.22 3.99 -3.93
CA ILE A 207 9.97 2.79 -3.54
C ILE A 207 9.61 1.61 -4.44
N ALA A 208 8.32 1.41 -4.73
CA ALA A 208 7.87 0.35 -5.64
C ALA A 208 8.39 0.51 -7.08
N HIS A 209 8.71 1.73 -7.50
CA HIS A 209 9.35 2.04 -8.78
C HIS A 209 10.88 2.12 -8.69
N HIS A 210 11.49 1.70 -7.57
CA HIS A 210 12.93 1.80 -7.30
C HIS A 210 13.47 3.24 -7.42
N GLU A 211 12.67 4.22 -7.01
CA GLU A 211 13.06 5.63 -6.95
C GLU A 211 13.45 6.04 -5.54
N PRO A 212 14.43 6.95 -5.39
CA PRO A 212 14.92 7.35 -4.08
C PRO A 212 13.92 8.24 -3.31
N VAL A 213 13.99 8.12 -1.98
CA VAL A 213 13.21 8.91 -1.00
C VAL A 213 14.18 9.47 0.06
N TYR A 214 14.51 10.76 -0.06
CA TYR A 214 15.45 11.46 0.83
C TYR A 214 15.06 12.93 0.99
N GLY A 215 15.79 13.65 1.85
CA GLY A 215 15.59 15.09 2.07
C GLY A 215 14.17 15.42 2.54
N ARG A 216 13.57 16.45 1.94
CA ARG A 216 12.22 16.92 2.28
C ARG A 216 11.17 15.83 2.23
N ARG A 217 11.22 14.96 1.22
CA ARG A 217 10.24 13.88 1.04
C ARG A 217 10.33 12.85 2.17
N LEU A 218 11.54 12.50 2.58
CA LEU A 218 11.76 11.60 3.71
C LEU A 218 11.19 12.22 4.99
N ALA A 219 11.52 13.49 5.26
CA ALA A 219 11.01 14.20 6.44
C ALA A 219 9.47 14.30 6.46
N GLU A 220 8.84 14.58 5.32
CA GLU A 220 7.37 14.60 5.18
C GLU A 220 6.75 13.21 5.43
N THR A 221 7.45 12.14 5.03
CA THR A 221 7.01 10.75 5.25
C THR A 221 7.15 10.33 6.70
N GLU A 222 8.30 10.64 7.33
CA GLU A 222 8.52 10.41 8.77
C GLU A 222 7.45 11.13 9.60
N ALA A 223 7.18 12.41 9.29
CA ALA A 223 6.13 13.18 9.95
C ALA A 223 4.72 12.59 9.72
N ALA A 224 4.48 11.98 8.55
CA ALA A 224 3.22 11.31 8.26
C ALA A 224 3.04 10.00 9.03
N PHE A 225 4.09 9.20 9.21
CA PHE A 225 4.02 8.02 10.07
C PHE A 225 3.77 8.40 11.51
N ASP A 226 4.51 9.37 12.02
CA ASP A 226 4.33 9.94 13.36
C ASP A 226 2.88 10.45 13.56
N PHE A 227 2.33 11.15 12.57
CA PHE A 227 0.95 11.61 12.62
C PHE A 227 -0.06 10.46 12.67
N VAL A 228 0.04 9.49 11.75
CA VAL A 228 -0.92 8.38 11.70
C VAL A 228 -0.83 7.53 12.97
N ALA A 229 0.38 7.22 13.41
CA ALA A 229 0.63 6.48 14.64
C ALA A 229 -0.09 7.13 15.84
N ARG A 230 0.07 8.44 16.04
CA ARG A 230 -0.48 9.16 17.21
C ARG A 230 -1.98 9.43 17.18
N HIS A 231 -2.63 9.24 16.04
CA HIS A 231 -3.98 9.74 15.82
C HIS A 231 -4.96 8.76 15.18
N LEU A 232 -4.49 7.64 14.62
CA LEU A 232 -5.36 6.57 14.15
C LEU A 232 -5.94 5.82 15.34
N GLY A 233 -7.26 5.88 15.50
CA GLY A 233 -7.98 5.29 16.62
C GLY A 233 -7.84 6.07 17.93
N SER A 234 -8.41 5.50 18.99
CA SER A 234 -8.43 6.11 20.34
C SER A 234 -7.10 5.91 21.06
N ARG A 235 -6.70 6.90 21.88
CA ARG A 235 -5.56 6.77 22.80
C ARG A 235 -5.96 5.97 24.03
N GLY A 236 -4.99 5.25 24.59
CA GLY A 236 -5.11 4.62 25.90
C GLY A 236 -4.97 5.62 27.05
N GLY A 237 -5.00 5.12 28.28
CA GLY A 237 -4.87 5.94 29.50
C GLY A 237 -3.52 6.66 29.63
N ASP A 238 -2.50 6.21 28.91
CA ASP A 238 -1.17 6.83 28.84
C ASP A 238 -1.02 7.85 27.70
N GLY A 239 -2.10 8.14 26.98
CA GLY A 239 -2.10 9.15 25.92
C GLY A 239 -1.48 8.70 24.59
N ALA A 240 -1.05 7.45 24.45
CA ALA A 240 -0.58 6.87 23.19
C ALA A 240 -1.67 5.98 22.56
N THR A 241 -1.73 5.91 21.23
CA THR A 241 -2.60 4.93 20.57
C THR A 241 -1.96 3.53 20.63
N PRO A 242 -2.73 2.44 20.50
CA PRO A 242 -2.16 1.11 20.32
C PRO A 242 -1.23 1.00 19.10
N LEU A 243 -1.54 1.71 18.01
CA LEU A 243 -0.70 1.72 16.80
C LEU A 243 0.64 2.42 17.05
N GLU A 244 0.64 3.52 17.80
CA GLU A 244 1.87 4.21 18.19
C GLU A 244 2.80 3.30 18.97
N LYS A 245 2.27 2.54 19.93
CA LYS A 245 3.05 1.57 20.71
C LYS A 245 3.59 0.45 19.84
N LEU A 246 2.76 -0.08 18.93
CA LEU A 246 3.15 -1.15 18.02
C LEU A 246 4.29 -0.71 17.10
N LEU A 247 4.24 0.52 16.57
CA LEU A 247 5.20 1.04 15.59
C LEU A 247 6.51 1.57 16.21
N GLN A 248 6.67 1.55 17.55
CA GLN A 248 7.87 2.07 18.20
C GLN A 248 9.18 1.48 17.65
N PRO A 249 9.36 0.15 17.55
CA PRO A 249 10.60 -0.42 17.05
C PRO A 249 10.84 -0.10 15.56
N GLU A 250 9.81 -0.15 14.71
CA GLU A 250 9.97 0.14 13.28
C GLU A 250 10.26 1.62 13.02
N ILE A 251 9.66 2.54 13.79
CA ILE A 251 9.96 3.97 13.71
C ILE A 251 11.37 4.27 14.23
N ALA A 252 11.85 3.57 15.27
CA ALA A 252 13.22 3.71 15.75
C ALA A 252 14.23 3.28 14.67
N GLU A 253 14.07 2.09 14.09
CA GLU A 253 14.92 1.60 12.98
C GLU A 253 14.87 2.55 11.78
N LEU A 254 13.69 3.05 11.41
CA LEU A 254 13.55 4.02 10.32
C LEU A 254 14.38 5.30 10.60
N ARG A 255 14.32 5.82 11.82
CA ARG A 255 15.07 7.03 12.21
C ARG A 255 16.57 6.77 12.19
N ASP A 256 17.03 5.62 12.65
CA ASP A 256 18.44 5.24 12.60
C ASP A 256 18.94 5.18 11.15
N ARG A 257 18.19 4.53 10.25
CA ARG A 257 18.50 4.49 8.81
C ARG A 257 18.47 5.87 8.15
N SER A 258 17.51 6.70 8.52
CA SER A 258 17.38 8.08 8.06
C SER A 258 18.59 8.92 8.49
N ASN A 259 19.05 8.77 9.74
CA ASN A 259 20.25 9.44 10.24
C ASN A 259 21.53 8.94 9.56
N GLU A 260 21.69 7.64 9.35
CA GLU A 260 22.81 7.06 8.61
C GLU A 260 22.88 7.61 7.17
N MET A 261 21.74 7.64 6.48
CA MET A 261 21.62 8.20 5.14
C MET A 261 22.00 9.68 5.11
N ARG A 262 21.49 10.49 6.04
CA ARG A 262 21.83 11.92 6.13
C ARG A 262 23.32 12.13 6.40
N GLY A 263 23.90 11.37 7.33
CA GLY A 263 25.33 11.44 7.66
C GLY A 263 26.22 11.15 6.44
N ARG A 264 25.86 10.13 5.65
CA ARG A 264 26.58 9.80 4.41
C ARG A 264 26.44 10.87 3.33
N LEU A 265 25.24 11.44 3.15
CA LEU A 265 25.03 12.54 2.21
C LEU A 265 25.86 13.77 2.59
N ILE A 266 25.92 14.12 3.89
CA ILE A 266 26.75 15.22 4.38
C ILE A 266 28.24 14.93 4.15
N ALA A 267 28.71 13.71 4.47
CA ALA A 267 30.09 13.32 4.26
C ALA A 267 30.50 13.40 2.77
N LEU A 268 29.61 13.02 1.85
CA LEU A 268 29.86 13.11 0.41
C LEU A 268 29.82 14.56 -0.12
N GLN A 269 29.09 15.45 0.53
CA GLN A 269 28.99 16.87 0.15
C GLN A 269 30.10 17.74 0.76
N GLY A 270 30.60 17.41 1.95
CA GLY A 270 31.68 18.12 2.64
C GLY A 270 33.11 17.79 2.17
N VAL A 271 33.25 16.87 1.20
CA VAL A 271 34.52 16.49 0.57
C VAL A 271 34.73 17.24 -0.77
N ARG A 272 33.85 18.20 -1.11
CA ARG A 272 33.92 19.03 -2.32
C ARG A 272 34.49 20.41 -2.04
#